data_AF-A0AAW4XZP4-F1
#
_entry.id   AF-A0AAW4XZP4-F1
#
_cell.length_a   1.000
_cell.length_b   1.000
_cell.length_c   1.000
_cell.angle_alpha   90.00
_cell.angle_beta   90.00
_cell.angle_gamma   90.00
#
_symmetry.space_group_name_H-M   'P 1'
#
loop_
_entity.id
_entity.type
_entity.pdbx_description
1 polymer ?
#
loop_
_entity_poly.entity_id
_entity_poly.type
_entity_poly.pdbx_seq_one_letter_code
_entity_poly.pdbx_strand_id
1 'polypeptide(L)' 'MQLPIEQIGYSPEQLAKLERYRHAMQLPSIEAAIEQLNRRQLDTMVAAMTGKRPGPQLAINNTTAKAGSADDNSNNPT' A
#
# COMPACT_ATOMS: atom_id res chain seq x y z
N MET A 1 -2.68 13.19 -9.87
CA MET A 1 -3.43 12.22 -10.70
C MET A 1 -4.08 11.23 -9.74
N GLN A 2 -5.36 11.41 -9.41
CA GLN A 2 -6.10 10.43 -8.60
C GLN A 2 -6.47 9.28 -9.54
N LEU A 3 -5.90 8.10 -9.33
CA LEU A 3 -6.28 6.90 -10.08
C LEU A 3 -7.72 6.52 -9.66
N PRO A 4 -8.63 6.24 -10.60
CA PRO A 4 -9.98 5.82 -10.25
C PRO A 4 -9.92 4.47 -9.54
N ILE A 5 -10.58 4.36 -8.39
CA ILE A 5 -10.75 3.09 -7.71
C ILE A 5 -11.82 2.33 -8.49
N GLU A 6 -11.42 1.30 -9.24
CA GLU A 6 -12.37 0.36 -9.82
C GLU A 6 -13.11 -0.36 -8.69
N GLN A 7 -14.44 -0.24 -8.67
CA GLN A 7 -15.28 -1.02 -7.77
C GLN A 7 -15.37 -2.45 -8.31
N ILE A 8 -14.53 -3.32 -7.78
CA ILE A 8 -14.57 -4.76 -8.08
C ILE A 8 -15.67 -5.38 -7.23
N GLY A 9 -16.70 -5.93 -7.89
CA GLY A 9 -17.75 -6.70 -7.21
C GLY A 9 -17.21 -8.07 -6.78
N TYR A 10 -17.19 -8.33 -5.48
CA TYR A 10 -16.83 -9.64 -4.93
C TYR A 10 -18.10 -10.44 -4.58
N SER A 11 -18.08 -11.74 -4.87
CA SER A 11 -19.11 -12.63 -4.34
C SER A 11 -19.01 -12.74 -2.81
N PRO A 12 -20.10 -13.07 -2.10
CA PRO A 12 -20.06 -13.24 -0.65
C PRO A 12 -19.02 -14.28 -0.19
N GLU A 13 -18.81 -15.33 -0.99
CA GLU A 13 -17.81 -16.37 -0.70
C GLU A 13 -16.38 -15.83 -0.86
N GLN A 14 -16.12 -15.02 -1.88
CA GLN A 14 -14.82 -14.38 -2.09
C GLN A 14 -14.50 -13.43 -0.94
N LEU A 15 -15.50 -12.64 -0.51
CA LEU A 15 -15.34 -11.74 0.63
C LEU A 15 -15.05 -12.50 1.93
N ALA A 16 -15.73 -13.62 2.18
CA ALA A 16 -15.47 -14.46 3.35
C ALA A 16 -14.05 -15.05 3.35
N LYS A 17 -13.53 -15.43 2.17
CA LYS A 17 -12.13 -15.89 2.04
C LYS A 17 -11.14 -14.77 2.31
N LEU A 18 -11.41 -13.57 1.78
CA LEU A 18 -10.61 -12.36 2.02
C LEU A 18 -10.58 -11.98 3.51
N GLU A 19 -11.72 -12.03 4.21
CA GLU A 19 -11.79 -11.76 5.65
C GLU A 19 -10.98 -12.77 6.46
N ARG A 20 -11.07 -14.07 6.15
CA ARG A 20 -10.25 -15.09 6.82
C ARG A 20 -8.76 -14.83 6.63
N TYR A 21 -8.36 -14.48 5.41
CA TYR A 21 -6.97 -14.14 5.10
C TYR A 21 -6.51 -12.89 5.85
N ARG A 22 -7.33 -11.83 5.87
CA ARG A 22 -7.07 -10.59 6.61
C ARG A 22 -6.82 -10.87 8.09
N HIS A 23 -7.67 -11.68 8.72
CA HIS A 23 -7.52 -12.06 10.13
C HIS A 23 -6.25 -12.90 10.38
N ALA A 24 -5.98 -13.90 9.54
CA ALA A 24 -4.80 -14.74 9.68
C ALA A 24 -3.47 -13.96 9.57
N MET A 25 -3.46 -12.93 8.72
CA MET A 25 -2.31 -12.05 8.50
C MET A 25 -2.32 -10.79 9.38
N GLN A 26 -3.30 -10.63 10.26
CA GLN A 26 -3.47 -9.45 11.14
C GLN A 26 -3.49 -8.12 10.37
N LEU A 27 -4.13 -8.11 9.21
CA LEU A 27 -4.19 -6.94 8.35
C LEU A 27 -5.31 -5.98 8.75
N PRO A 28 -5.10 -4.67 8.59
CA PRO A 28 -6.03 -3.66 9.10
C PRO A 28 -7.34 -3.58 8.30
N SER A 29 -7.35 -3.97 7.03
CA SER A 29 -8.54 -3.89 6.16
C SER A 29 -8.53 -4.94 5.05
N ILE A 30 -9.66 -5.08 4.34
CA ILE A 30 -9.78 -5.96 3.18
C ILE A 30 -8.95 -5.45 2.01
N GLU A 31 -8.84 -4.14 1.84
CA GLU A 31 -7.95 -3.51 0.86
C GLU A 31 -6.49 -3.88 1.12
N ALA A 32 -6.05 -3.87 2.39
CA ALA A 32 -4.70 -4.32 2.75
C ALA A 32 -4.48 -5.81 2.43
N ALA A 33 -5.52 -6.65 2.60
CA ALA A 33 -5.48 -8.04 2.18
C ALA A 33 -5.33 -8.20 0.65
N ILE A 34 -6.13 -7.47 -0.12
CA ILE A 34 -6.06 -7.47 -1.59
C ILE A 34 -4.67 -7.00 -2.05
N GLU A 35 -4.18 -5.90 -1.49
CA GLU A 35 -2.88 -5.34 -1.85
C GLU A 35 -1.75 -6.34 -1.56
N GLN A 36 -1.78 -7.01 -0.40
CA GLN A 36 -0.78 -8.04 -0.08
C GLN A 36 -0.86 -9.24 -1.03
N LEU A 37 -2.06 -9.69 -1.42
CA LEU A 37 -2.24 -10.77 -2.39
C LEU A 37 -1.69 -10.37 -3.77
N ASN A 38 -2.02 -9.17 -4.24
CA ASN A 38 -1.51 -8.64 -5.51
C ASN A 38 0.03 -8.55 -5.50
N ARG A 39 0.63 -8.07 -4.40
CA ARG A 39 2.09 -8.04 -4.26
C ARG A 39 2.70 -9.43 -4.41
N ARG A 40 2.17 -10.45 -3.72
CA ARG A 40 2.67 -11.83 -3.81
C ARG A 40 2.57 -12.40 -5.22
N GLN A 41 1.49 -12.09 -5.93
CA GLN A 41 1.32 -12.50 -7.33
C GLN A 41 2.36 -11.83 -8.22
N LEU A 42 2.56 -10.52 -8.07
CA LEU A 42 3.59 -9.79 -8.82
C LEU A 42 5.01 -10.31 -8.52
N ASP A 43 5.33 -10.57 -7.26
CA ASP A 43 6.64 -11.12 -6.88
C ASP A 43 6.89 -12.48 -7.54
N THR A 44 5.86 -13.32 -7.57
CA THR A 44 5.91 -14.62 -8.24
C THR A 44 6.10 -14.47 -9.75
N MET A 45 5.39 -13.54 -10.38
CA MET A 45 5.53 -13.24 -11.81
C MET A 45 6.93 -12.70 -12.14
N VAL A 46 7.44 -11.77 -11.34
CA VAL A 46 8.79 -11.21 -11.52
C VAL A 46 9.84 -12.30 -11.34
N ALA A 47 9.71 -13.15 -10.33
CA ALA A 47 10.61 -14.27 -10.13
C ALA A 47 10.58 -15.26 -11.30
N ALA A 48 9.39 -15.57 -11.83
CA ALA A 48 9.24 -16.42 -13.00
C ALA A 48 9.85 -15.80 -14.27
N MET A 49 9.70 -14.48 -14.47
CA MET A 49 10.24 -13.78 -15.63
C MET A 49 11.76 -13.57 -15.57
N THR A 50 12.31 -13.33 -14.38
CA THR A 50 13.71 -12.91 -14.22
C THR A 50 14.62 -13.99 -13.65
N GLY A 51 14.05 -15.10 -13.16
CA GLY A 51 14.76 -16.12 -12.40
C GLY A 51 15.26 -15.65 -11.02
N LYS A 52 14.95 -14.41 -10.62
CA LYS A 52 15.43 -13.80 -9.37
C LYS A 52 14.24 -13.46 -8.47
N ARG A 53 14.29 -13.93 -7.22
CA ARG A 53 13.28 -13.56 -6.21
C ARG A 53 13.46 -12.09 -5.82
N PRO A 54 12.39 -11.28 -5.81
CA PRO A 54 12.44 -9.94 -5.25
C PRO A 54 12.93 -9.98 -3.79
N GLY A 55 13.79 -9.04 -3.42
CA GLY A 55 14.28 -8.91 -2.04
C GLY A 55 13.17 -8.44 -1.08
N PRO A 56 13.42 -8.49 0.24
CA PRO A 56 12.46 -8.01 1.24
C PRO A 56 12.09 -6.54 0.97
N GLN A 57 10.79 -6.26 0.95
CA GLN A 57 10.28 -4.94 0.67
C GLN A 57 10.61 -3.99 1.83
N LEU A 58 11.37 -2.93 1.55
CA LEU A 58 11.60 -1.87 2.52
C LEU A 58 10.27 -1.16 2.77
N ALA A 59 9.84 -1.11 4.03
CA ALA A 59 8.70 -0.29 4.43
C ALA A 59 9.09 1.18 4.26
N ILE A 60 8.81 1.76 3.09
CA ILE A 60 8.87 3.21 2.92
C ILE A 60 7.66 3.76 3.68
N ASN A 61 7.87 4.04 4.96
CA ASN A 61 6.92 4.79 5.76
C ASN A 61 6.83 6.20 5.17
N ASN A 62 5.83 6.44 4.31
CA ASN A 62 5.36 7.79 4.01
C ASN A 62 4.59 8.32 5.22
N THR A 63 5.22 8.38 6.40
CA THR A 63 4.79 9.34 7.40
C THR A 63 5.09 10.68 6.77
N THR A 64 4.05 11.41 6.38
CA THR A 64 4.15 12.82 6.03
C THR A 64 4.96 13.48 7.15
N ALA A 65 6.22 13.79 6.86
CA ALA A 65 6.93 14.81 7.59
C ALA A 65 6.08 16.05 7.41
N LYS A 66 5.24 16.32 8.40
CA LYS A 66 4.67 17.64 8.62
C LYS A 66 5.88 18.52 8.83
N ALA A 67 6.41 19.08 7.74
CA ALA A 67 7.36 20.17 7.76
C ALA A 67 6.60 21.38 8.31
N GLY A 68 6.42 21.38 9.63
CA GLY A 68 6.04 22.56 10.37
C GLY A 68 7.32 23.26 10.78
N SER A 69 7.49 24.49 10.30
CA SER A 69 8.08 25.68 10.93
C SER A 69 8.66 26.54 9.80
N ALA A 70 7.88 27.43 9.21
CA ALA A 70 7.72 28.84 9.62
C ALA A 70 8.93 29.69 9.19
N ASP A 71 8.96 30.03 7.90
CA ASP A 71 9.82 31.09 7.38
C ASP A 71 9.07 32.42 7.60
N ASP A 72 9.17 32.96 8.82
CA ASP A 72 8.77 34.33 9.13
C ASP A 72 9.77 35.29 8.47
N ASN A 73 9.50 35.70 7.24
CA ASN A 73 10.28 36.73 6.54
C ASN A 73 9.69 38.11 6.84
N SER A 74 9.89 38.59 8.06
CA SER A 74 9.66 39.99 8.45
C SER A 74 10.80 40.88 7.95
N ASN A 75 10.76 41.27 6.67
CA ASN A 75 11.65 42.30 6.11
C ASN A 75 10.95 43.67 6.14
N ASN A 76 11.23 44.46 7.18
CA ASN A 76 10.93 45.89 7.22
C ASN A 76 12.18 46.65 7.71
N PRO A 77 12.90 47.39 6.85
CA PRO A 77 13.93 48.31 7.31
C PRO A 77 13.34 49.73 7.49
N THR A 78 13.54 50.28 8.68
CA THR A 78 13.50 51.72 9.01
C THR A 78 14.62 52.49 8.35
#